data_AF-A0A9E4KGI4-F1
#
_entry.id   AF-A0A9E4KGI4-F1
#
_cell.length_a   1.000
_cell.length_b   1.000
_cell.length_c   1.000
_cell.angle_alpha   90.00
_cell.angle_beta   90.00
_cell.angle_gamma   90.00
#
_symmetry.space_group_name_H-M   'P 1'
#
loop_
_entity.id
_entity.type
_entity.pdbx_description
1 polymer ?
#
loop_
_entity_poly.entity_id
_entity_poly.type
_entity_poly.pdbx_seq_one_letter_code
_entity_poly.pdbx_strand_id
1 'polypeptide(L)'
;LEPAFAVDAPPLLPDSAGDHRIVGTAADGETLFSISFAMPELADADGQSSFVFVVPARPGWQAALAAVTLTGPGGTAALDGAGDRATAILRDRRTGQVRAILRDLPPQYRLAADATAGVTEPGLEVMFSRGIPDAAAWRR
;
A
#
# COMPACT_ATOMS: atom_id res chain seq x y z
N LEU A 1 -6.35 -4.92 5.90
CA LEU A 1 -5.32 -4.06 5.26
C LEU A 1 -4.63 -4.89 4.20
N GLU A 2 -4.47 -4.31 3.02
CA GLU A 2 -3.66 -4.88 1.93
C GLU A 2 -2.22 -4.31 2.00
N PRO A 3 -1.22 -4.97 1.39
CA PRO A 3 0.11 -4.40 1.24
C PRO A 3 0.09 -3.00 0.62
N ALA A 4 0.92 -2.11 1.14
CA ALA A 4 1.10 -0.76 0.66
C ALA A 4 2.16 -0.72 -0.45
N PHE A 5 2.05 0.25 -1.35
CA PHE A 5 2.98 0.44 -2.46
C PHE A 5 3.47 1.89 -2.48
N ALA A 6 4.75 2.07 -2.80
CA ALA A 6 5.28 3.38 -3.16
C ALA A 6 4.98 3.64 -4.64
N VAL A 7 4.29 4.73 -4.94
CA VAL A 7 3.87 5.13 -6.29
C VAL A 7 4.18 6.59 -6.53
N ASP A 8 4.52 6.94 -7.77
CA ASP A 8 4.40 8.31 -8.26
C ASP A 8 2.97 8.53 -8.76
N ALA A 9 2.14 9.14 -7.91
CA ALA A 9 0.73 9.42 -8.19
C ALA A 9 0.27 10.65 -7.40
N PRO A 10 -0.75 11.39 -7.90
CA PRO A 10 -1.36 12.46 -7.14
C PRO A 10 -1.89 11.97 -5.78
N PRO A 11 -1.86 12.82 -4.73
CA PRO A 11 -2.44 12.49 -3.44
C PRO A 11 -3.93 12.17 -3.56
N LEU A 12 -4.37 11.16 -2.82
CA LEU A 12 -5.76 10.77 -2.66
C LEU A 12 -6.00 10.56 -1.17
N LEU A 13 -6.47 11.61 -0.51
CA LEU A 13 -6.76 11.62 0.91
C LEU A 13 -8.26 11.40 1.13
N PRO A 14 -8.69 10.95 2.32
CA PRO A 14 -10.10 10.84 2.64
C PRO A 14 -10.80 12.21 2.61
N ASP A 15 -12.01 12.24 2.04
CA ASP A 15 -12.81 13.46 1.87
C ASP A 15 -13.57 13.87 3.15
N SER A 16 -13.68 12.97 4.13
CA SER A 16 -14.36 13.21 5.39
C SER A 16 -13.71 12.47 6.56
N ALA A 17 -13.69 13.11 7.73
CA ALA A 17 -13.23 12.49 8.98
C ALA A 17 -14.30 11.55 9.56
N GLY A 18 -13.88 10.55 10.33
CA GLY A 18 -14.77 9.58 10.97
C GLY A 18 -14.04 8.66 11.96
N ASP A 19 -14.71 7.57 12.34
CA ASP A 19 -14.28 6.67 13.41
C ASP A 19 -13.09 5.76 13.05
N HIS A 20 -12.69 5.73 11.78
CA HIS A 20 -11.52 4.98 11.35
C HIS A 20 -10.29 5.87 11.39
N ARG A 21 -9.14 5.28 11.69
CA ARG A 21 -7.85 5.97 11.71
C ARG A 21 -6.75 5.08 11.17
N ILE A 22 -5.96 5.62 10.25
CA ILE A 22 -4.70 5.01 9.81
C ILE A 22 -3.54 5.80 10.40
N VAL A 23 -2.58 5.09 10.98
CA VAL A 23 -1.36 5.65 11.55
C VAL A 23 -0.16 4.96 10.93
N GLY A 24 0.78 5.72 10.40
CA GLY A 24 2.10 5.22 10.03
C GLY A 24 3.12 5.57 11.10
N THR A 25 3.88 4.58 11.56
CA THR A 25 4.89 4.77 12.61
C THR A 25 6.28 4.35 12.16
N ALA A 26 7.29 5.00 12.72
CA ALA A 26 8.68 4.59 12.60
C ALA A 26 9.04 3.46 13.58
N ALA A 27 10.24 2.88 13.41
CA ALA A 27 10.70 1.75 14.22
C ALA A 27 10.90 2.09 15.71
N ASP A 28 11.13 3.36 16.02
CA ASP A 28 11.23 3.89 17.38
C ASP A 28 9.86 4.27 17.97
N GLY A 29 8.77 4.09 17.21
CA GLY A 29 7.41 4.43 17.61
C GLY A 29 6.98 5.87 17.25
N GLU A 30 7.84 6.68 16.62
CA GLU A 30 7.45 8.01 16.16
C GLU A 30 6.28 7.90 15.17
N THR A 31 5.25 8.74 15.34
CA THR A 31 4.16 8.81 14.37
C THR A 31 4.55 9.68 13.19
N LEU A 32 4.69 9.06 12.01
CA LEU A 32 4.98 9.76 10.76
C LEU A 32 3.72 10.44 10.20
N PHE A 33 2.58 9.76 10.26
CA PHE A 33 1.29 10.31 9.88
C PHE A 33 0.13 9.70 10.67
N SER A 34 -0.95 10.45 10.82
CA SER A 34 -2.20 9.99 11.43
C SER A 34 -3.38 10.63 10.69
N ILE A 35 -4.23 9.80 10.10
CA ILE A 35 -5.34 10.24 9.25
C ILE A 35 -6.61 9.57 9.74
N SER A 36 -7.60 10.37 10.15
CA SER A 36 -8.94 9.89 10.48
C SER A 36 -9.86 9.98 9.26
N PHE A 37 -10.75 9.01 9.09
CA PHE A 37 -11.66 8.95 7.95
C PHE A 37 -12.98 8.24 8.27
N ALA A 38 -14.05 8.65 7.58
CA ALA A 38 -15.26 7.86 7.48
C ALA A 38 -15.05 6.78 6.40
N MET A 39 -15.45 5.54 6.69
CA MET A 39 -15.28 4.46 5.72
C MET A 39 -16.19 4.70 4.51
N PRO A 40 -15.65 4.75 3.28
CA PRO A 40 -16.48 4.91 2.09
C PRO A 40 -17.38 3.70 1.89
N GLU A 41 -18.68 3.93 1.80
CA GLU A 41 -19.63 2.92 1.34
C GLU A 41 -19.56 2.84 -0.19
N LEU A 42 -19.41 1.64 -0.73
CA LEU A 42 -19.52 1.43 -2.16
C LEU A 42 -21.00 1.21 -2.51
N ALA A 43 -21.54 2.12 -3.32
CA ALA A 43 -22.96 2.13 -3.69
C ALA A 43 -23.47 0.79 -4.27
N ASP A 44 -22.62 0.08 -5.02
CA ASP A 44 -23.00 -1.14 -5.75
C ASP A 44 -22.39 -2.42 -5.15
N ALA A 45 -21.84 -2.37 -3.92
CA ALA A 45 -21.09 -3.49 -3.36
C ALA A 45 -21.82 -4.25 -2.24
N ASP A 46 -23.16 -4.27 -2.25
CA ASP A 46 -23.98 -5.04 -1.27
C ASP A 46 -23.56 -4.83 0.20
N GLY A 47 -23.27 -3.58 0.58
CA GLY A 47 -22.82 -3.22 1.93
C GLY A 47 -21.34 -3.49 2.21
N GLN A 48 -20.55 -3.90 1.22
CA GLN A 48 -19.10 -3.95 1.34
C GLN A 48 -18.51 -2.53 1.28
N SER A 49 -17.52 -2.31 2.14
CA SER A 49 -16.78 -1.06 2.21
C SER A 49 -15.32 -1.31 1.86
N SER A 50 -14.72 -0.40 1.09
CA SER A 50 -13.31 -0.44 0.77
C SER A 50 -12.77 0.97 0.61
N PHE A 51 -11.47 1.13 0.83
CA PHE A 51 -10.81 2.41 0.70
C PHE A 51 -9.46 2.23 -0.01
N VAL A 52 -9.02 3.29 -0.67
CA VAL A 52 -7.67 3.41 -1.23
C VAL A 52 -7.22 4.85 -0.99
N PHE A 53 -6.04 5.01 -0.39
CA PHE A 53 -5.45 6.32 -0.15
C PHE A 53 -4.05 6.38 -0.74
N VAL A 54 -3.70 7.54 -1.27
CA VAL A 54 -2.33 7.89 -1.68
C VAL A 54 -1.87 9.01 -0.76
N VAL A 55 -1.04 8.63 0.22
CA VAL A 55 -0.53 9.55 1.24
C VAL A 55 0.76 10.20 0.74
N PRO A 56 0.86 11.54 0.70
CA PRO A 56 2.08 12.23 0.28
C PRO A 56 3.29 11.82 1.13
N ALA A 57 4.30 11.28 0.47
CA ALA A 57 5.60 10.99 1.08
C ALA A 57 6.29 12.28 1.53
N ARG A 58 6.73 12.35 2.79
CA ARG A 58 7.66 13.41 3.24
C ARG A 58 9.12 12.91 3.18
N PRO A 59 10.09 13.81 3.00
CA PRO A 59 11.51 13.45 3.09
C PRO A 59 11.80 12.67 4.38
N GLY A 60 12.51 11.55 4.26
CA GLY A 60 12.89 10.70 5.40
C GLY A 60 11.93 9.55 5.73
N TRP A 61 10.66 9.60 5.31
CA TRP A 61 9.71 8.51 5.59
C TRP A 61 10.10 7.18 4.95
N GLN A 62 10.76 7.24 3.80
CA GLN A 62 11.15 6.10 2.97
C GLN A 62 12.01 5.08 3.71
N ALA A 63 12.82 5.56 4.66
CA ALA A 63 13.66 4.72 5.52
C ALA A 63 13.09 4.54 6.93
N ALA A 64 12.16 5.42 7.34
CA ALA A 64 11.64 5.43 8.70
C ALA A 64 10.38 4.59 8.86
N LEU A 65 9.48 4.56 7.88
CA LEU A 65 8.17 3.90 8.01
C LEU A 65 8.32 2.39 8.25
N ALA A 66 7.89 1.94 9.42
CA ALA A 66 8.07 0.58 9.90
C ALA A 66 6.76 -0.19 10.09
N ALA A 67 5.66 0.52 10.42
CA ALA A 67 4.33 -0.08 10.56
C ALA A 67 3.23 0.89 10.10
N VAL A 68 2.12 0.32 9.63
CA VAL A 68 0.87 1.02 9.34
C VAL A 68 -0.26 0.31 10.07
N THR A 69 -0.96 1.03 10.94
CA THR A 69 -2.05 0.49 11.75
C THR A 69 -3.35 1.17 11.36
N LEU A 70 -4.39 0.37 11.11
CA LEU A 70 -5.78 0.79 10.96
C LEU A 70 -6.56 0.42 12.21
N THR A 71 -7.22 1.41 12.81
CA THR A 71 -8.15 1.22 13.94
C THR A 71 -9.53 1.74 13.56
N GLY A 72 -10.58 1.07 14.03
CA GLY A 72 -11.97 1.54 13.89
C GLY A 72 -12.94 0.71 14.72
N PRO A 73 -14.26 0.92 14.56
CA PRO A 73 -15.28 0.20 15.34
C PRO A 73 -15.20 -1.33 15.22
N GLY A 74 -14.73 -1.83 14.07
CA GLY A 74 -14.53 -3.27 13.82
C GLY A 74 -13.24 -3.86 14.38
N GLY A 75 -12.41 -3.07 15.07
CA GLY A 75 -11.15 -3.51 15.67
C GLY A 75 -9.91 -2.88 15.05
N THR A 76 -8.78 -3.59 15.12
CA THR A 76 -7.47 -3.11 14.69
C THR A 76 -6.83 -4.08 13.71
N ALA A 77 -6.20 -3.55 12.67
CA ALA A 77 -5.36 -4.29 11.74
C ALA A 77 -4.02 -3.57 11.59
N ALA A 78 -2.92 -4.32 11.48
CA ALA A 78 -1.59 -3.78 11.28
C ALA A 78 -0.95 -4.36 10.02
N LEU A 79 -0.03 -3.60 9.44
CA LEU A 79 0.80 -3.96 8.31
C LEU A 79 2.24 -3.54 8.64
N ASP A 80 3.19 -4.43 8.43
CA ASP A 80 4.62 -4.19 8.60
C ASP A 80 5.41 -4.76 7.40
N GLY A 81 6.73 -4.86 7.49
CA GLY A 81 7.58 -5.35 6.39
C GLY A 81 7.53 -6.87 6.12
N ALA A 82 6.86 -7.68 6.96
CA ALA A 82 6.98 -9.14 6.94
C ALA A 82 5.64 -9.87 6.74
N GLY A 83 4.69 -9.27 6.03
CA GLY A 83 3.38 -9.88 5.78
C GLY A 83 3.45 -11.11 4.85
N ASP A 84 2.67 -12.14 5.20
CA ASP A 84 2.50 -13.34 4.38
C ASP A 84 1.62 -13.12 3.14
N ARG A 85 0.89 -11.99 3.09
CA ARG A 85 -0.03 -11.63 2.00
C ARG A 85 0.66 -10.82 0.92
N ALA A 86 1.66 -11.39 0.27
CA ALA A 86 2.37 -10.74 -0.82
C ALA A 86 1.43 -10.41 -2.00
N THR A 87 1.53 -9.18 -2.51
CA THR A 87 0.76 -8.69 -3.66
C THR A 87 1.69 -8.15 -4.73
N ALA A 88 1.41 -8.47 -5.99
CA ALA A 88 2.02 -7.83 -7.15
C ALA A 88 0.99 -7.08 -7.98
N ILE A 89 1.36 -5.93 -8.49
CA ILE A 89 0.58 -5.15 -9.45
C ILE A 89 1.39 -5.05 -10.74
N LEU A 90 0.78 -5.48 -11.84
CA LEU A 90 1.31 -5.26 -13.19
C LEU A 90 0.60 -4.04 -13.77
N ARG A 91 1.37 -3.05 -14.22
CA ARG A 91 0.82 -1.86 -14.87
C ARG A 91 1.60 -1.48 -16.12
N ASP A 92 0.93 -0.80 -17.03
CA ASP A 92 1.58 -0.15 -18.16
C ASP A 92 2.36 1.07 -17.64
N ARG A 93 3.67 1.11 -17.91
CA ARG A 93 4.58 2.13 -17.37
C ARG A 93 4.28 3.53 -17.92
N ARG A 94 3.76 3.62 -19.14
CA ARG A 94 3.53 4.90 -19.81
C ARG A 94 2.22 5.55 -19.37
N THR A 95 1.19 4.74 -19.15
CA THR A 95 -0.17 5.19 -18.85
C THR A 95 -0.55 5.03 -17.38
N GLY A 96 0.21 4.23 -16.62
CA GLY A 96 -0.16 3.83 -15.26
C GLY A 96 -1.30 2.82 -15.19
N GLN A 97 -1.82 2.35 -16.34
CA GLN A 97 -2.98 1.46 -16.36
C GLN A 97 -2.64 0.12 -15.71
N VAL A 98 -3.39 -0.25 -14.67
CA VAL A 98 -3.31 -1.57 -14.04
C VAL A 98 -3.80 -2.63 -15.02
N ARG A 99 -2.95 -3.62 -15.30
CA ARG A 99 -3.24 -4.76 -16.16
C ARG A 99 -3.61 -6.01 -15.36
N ALA A 100 -2.99 -6.18 -14.19
CA ALA A 100 -3.32 -7.28 -13.29
C ALA A 100 -2.97 -6.92 -11.83
N ILE A 101 -3.73 -7.51 -10.90
CA ILE A 101 -3.43 -7.54 -9.47
C ILE A 101 -3.38 -9.00 -9.05
N LEU A 102 -2.23 -9.45 -8.55
CA LEU A 102 -1.99 -10.80 -8.08
C LEU A 102 -1.88 -10.75 -6.56
N ARG A 103 -2.84 -11.34 -5.85
CA ARG A 103 -2.88 -11.41 -4.39
C ARG A 103 -2.45 -12.79 -3.90
N ASP A 104 -2.04 -12.87 -2.65
CA ASP A 104 -1.66 -14.12 -1.97
C ASP A 104 -0.65 -14.95 -2.76
N LEU A 105 0.38 -14.26 -3.29
CA LEU A 105 1.37 -14.90 -4.15
C LEU A 105 2.06 -16.06 -3.42
N PRO A 106 2.08 -17.27 -4.04
CA PRO A 106 2.76 -18.43 -3.47
C PRO A 106 4.24 -18.13 -3.21
N PRO A 107 4.86 -18.72 -2.17
CA PRO A 107 6.24 -18.43 -1.77
C PRO A 107 7.26 -18.48 -2.92
N GLN A 108 7.10 -19.44 -3.85
CA GLN A 108 8.00 -19.60 -4.99
C GLN A 108 8.03 -18.40 -5.95
N TYR A 109 6.97 -17.58 -5.98
CA TYR A 109 6.89 -16.40 -6.84
C TYR A 109 7.32 -15.10 -6.13
N ARG A 110 7.52 -15.13 -4.80
CA ARG A 110 7.90 -13.94 -4.02
C ARG A 110 9.34 -13.52 -4.29
N LEU A 111 10.29 -14.47 -4.26
CA LEU A 111 11.70 -14.19 -4.55
C LEU A 111 11.92 -13.70 -5.97
N ALA A 112 11.18 -14.27 -6.93
CA ALA A 112 11.20 -13.81 -8.31
C ALA A 112 10.65 -12.38 -8.39
N ALA A 113 9.51 -12.09 -7.77
CA ALA A 113 8.90 -10.76 -7.79
C ALA A 113 9.75 -9.69 -7.10
N ASP A 114 10.40 -10.01 -5.97
CA ASP A 114 11.41 -9.14 -5.33
C ASP A 114 12.57 -8.84 -6.30
N ALA A 115 13.04 -9.84 -7.06
CA ALA A 115 14.14 -9.69 -8.01
C ALA A 115 13.76 -9.03 -9.36
N THR A 116 12.50 -9.16 -9.80
CA THR A 116 11.99 -8.58 -11.06
C THR A 116 11.26 -7.25 -10.87
N ALA A 117 11.17 -6.71 -9.66
CA ALA A 117 10.52 -5.44 -9.43
C ALA A 117 11.22 -4.32 -10.24
N GLY A 118 10.66 -3.97 -11.40
CA GLY A 118 11.23 -3.05 -12.40
C GLY A 118 11.80 -3.67 -13.69
N VAL A 119 11.80 -5.01 -13.84
CA VAL A 119 12.25 -5.72 -15.06
C VAL A 119 11.11 -6.55 -15.62
N THR A 120 10.52 -6.11 -16.73
CA THR A 120 9.46 -6.83 -17.45
C THR A 120 9.48 -6.43 -18.92
N GLU A 121 8.62 -7.03 -19.74
CA GLU A 121 8.47 -6.67 -21.16
C GLU A 121 8.48 -5.15 -21.39
N PRO A 122 9.00 -4.66 -22.54
CA PRO A 122 9.03 -3.24 -22.84
C PRO A 122 7.65 -2.59 -22.65
N GLY A 123 7.55 -1.66 -21.69
CA GLY A 123 6.31 -0.93 -21.40
C GLY A 123 5.48 -1.46 -20.23
N LEU A 124 5.81 -2.62 -19.65
CA LEU A 124 5.20 -3.11 -18.41
C LEU A 124 6.11 -2.88 -17.20
N GLU A 125 5.48 -2.55 -16.08
CA GLU A 125 6.12 -2.42 -14.78
C GLU A 125 5.44 -3.38 -13.79
N VAL A 126 6.26 -4.16 -13.09
CA VAL A 126 5.84 -4.97 -11.95
C VAL A 126 6.19 -4.23 -10.66
N MET A 127 5.16 -3.96 -9.86
CA MET A 127 5.27 -3.49 -8.49
C MET A 127 5.00 -4.66 -7.55
N PHE A 128 5.80 -4.80 -6.51
CA PHE A 128 5.65 -5.88 -5.53
C PHE A 128 5.68 -5.31 -4.12
N SER A 129 4.81 -5.84 -3.26
CA SER A 129 4.80 -5.51 -1.85
C SER A 129 4.38 -6.71 -1.01
N ARG A 130 5.06 -6.89 0.14
CA ARG A 130 4.72 -7.87 1.19
C ARG A 130 4.07 -7.22 2.40
N GLY A 131 3.94 -5.90 2.36
CA GLY A 131 3.38 -5.11 3.45
C GLY A 131 3.79 -3.66 3.26
N ILE A 132 4.77 -3.18 4.02
CA ILE A 132 5.31 -1.82 3.81
C ILE A 132 6.41 -1.85 2.75
N PRO A 133 6.40 -0.91 1.78
CA PRO A 133 7.42 -0.82 0.76
C PRO A 133 8.79 -0.50 1.37
N ASP A 134 9.81 -1.26 0.97
CA ASP A 134 11.20 -1.03 1.37
C ASP A 134 11.77 0.24 0.74
N ALA A 135 12.91 0.72 1.25
CA ALA A 135 13.53 1.95 0.75
C ALA A 135 13.88 1.92 -0.75
N ALA A 136 14.05 0.75 -1.38
CA ALA A 136 14.31 0.65 -2.81
C ALA A 136 13.05 0.95 -3.64
N ALA A 137 11.88 0.53 -3.17
CA ALA A 137 10.61 0.81 -3.81
C ALA A 137 10.27 2.31 -3.89
N TRP A 138 10.78 3.15 -2.98
CA TRP A 138 10.53 4.60 -2.99
C TRP A 138 11.46 5.42 -3.89
N ARG A 139 12.53 4.82 -4.43
CA ARG A 139 13.51 5.54 -5.27
C ARG A 139 13.19 5.49 -6.77
N ARG A 140 12.04 4.92 -7.15
CA ARG A 140 11.63 4.75 -8.54
C ARG A 140 11.02 6.00 -9.14
#